data_AF-A0AAD1TMM4-F1
#
_entry.id   AF-A0AAD1TMM4-F1
#
_cell.length_a   1.000
_cell.length_b   1.000
_cell.length_c   1.000
_cell.angle_alpha   90.00
_cell.angle_beta   90.00
_cell.angle_gamma   90.00
#
_symmetry.space_group_name_H-M   'P 1'
#
loop_
_entity.id
_entity.type
_entity.pdbx_description
1 polymer ?
#
loop_
_entity_poly.entity_id
_entity_poly.type
_entity_poly.pdbx_seq_one_letter_code
_entity_poly.pdbx_strand_id
1 'polypeptide(L)' 'MNVVRDTIRNPTVKDFLNRQLGDDGLSADDVINFLYNGNPDSRSANQANFDWRNVFNFTDETIRLFNNYME' A
#
# COMPACT_ATOMS: atom_id res chain seq x y z
N MET A 1 1.16 -15.47 -2.51
CA MET A 1 2.06 -15.46 -1.32
C MET A 1 2.10 -14.04 -0.76
N ASN A 2 2.04 -13.86 0.56
CA ASN A 2 2.06 -12.55 1.22
C ASN A 2 3.30 -12.38 2.12
N VAL A 3 4.42 -13.01 1.76
CA VAL A 3 5.64 -13.12 2.60
C VAL A 3 6.08 -11.79 3.19
N VAL A 4 6.12 -10.71 2.40
CA VAL A 4 6.50 -9.38 2.89
C VAL A 4 5.51 -8.90 3.96
N ARG A 5 4.21 -8.99 3.70
CA ARG A 5 3.15 -8.57 4.64
C ARG A 5 3.14 -9.44 5.90
N ASP A 6 3.39 -10.74 5.76
CA ASP A 6 3.44 -11.69 6.86
C ASP A 6 4.68 -11.46 7.75
N THR A 7 5.83 -11.10 7.15
CA THR A 7 7.03 -10.67 7.88
C THR A 7 6.78 -9.39 8.67
N ILE A 8 6.11 -8.38 8.08
CA ILE A 8 5.81 -7.11 8.77
C ILE A 8 4.85 -7.31 9.96
N ARG A 9 3.95 -8.30 9.87
CA ARG A 9 3.03 -8.66 10.97
C ARG A 9 3.75 -9.21 12.21
N ASN A 10 5.01 -9.61 12.10
CA ASN A 10 5.81 -9.95 13.28
C ASN A 10 5.99 -8.70 14.18
N PRO A 11 5.71 -8.79 15.49
CA PRO A 11 5.79 -7.63 16.39
C PRO A 11 7.14 -6.90 16.36
N THR A 12 8.25 -7.63 16.33
CA THR A 12 9.60 -7.05 16.29
C THR A 12 9.83 -6.25 15.00
N VAL A 13 9.34 -6.77 13.87
CA VAL A 13 9.45 -6.09 12.57
C VAL A 13 8.53 -4.87 12.52
N LYS A 14 7.32 -4.99 13.07
CA LYS A 14 6.36 -3.90 13.20
C LYS A 14 6.94 -2.75 14.03
N ASP A 15 7.52 -3.05 15.19
CA ASP A 15 8.13 -2.06 16.08
C ASP A 15 9.40 -1.44 15.48
N PHE A 16 10.15 -2.20 14.68
CA PHE A 16 11.25 -1.65 13.91
C PHE A 16 10.74 -0.64 12.87
N LEU A 17 9.77 -1.01 12.04
CA LEU A 17 9.23 -0.13 11.00
C LEU A 17 8.53 1.10 11.58
N ASN A 18 7.77 0.97 12.66
CA ASN A 18 7.15 2.11 13.33
C ASN A 18 8.19 3.13 13.83
N ARG A 19 9.37 2.67 14.27
CA ARG A 19 10.46 3.58 14.66
C ARG A 19 11.13 4.26 13.47
N GLN A 20 11.13 3.64 12.30
CA GLN A 20 11.72 4.21 11.09
C GLN A 20 10.76 5.17 10.38
N LEU A 21 9.47 4.86 10.38
CA LEU A 21 8.43 5.56 9.62
C LEU A 21 7.63 6.55 10.47
N GLY A 22 7.70 6.43 11.79
CA GLY A 22 6.88 7.22 12.71
C GLY A 22 7.11 8.73 12.58
N ASP A 23 8.34 9.15 12.27
CA ASP A 23 8.67 10.57 12.05
C ASP A 23 8.02 11.12 10.77
N ASP A 24 7.73 10.26 9.78
CA ASP A 24 7.02 10.60 8.55
C ASP A 24 5.49 10.50 8.71
N GLY A 25 4.99 10.22 9.92
CA GLY A 25 3.57 10.02 10.20
C GLY A 25 2.99 8.72 9.65
N LEU A 26 3.86 7.77 9.28
CA LEU A 26 3.48 6.47 8.73
C LEU A 26 3.70 5.36 9.77
N SER A 27 2.86 4.33 9.69
CA SER A 27 2.97 3.13 10.51
C SER A 27 3.21 1.88 9.67
N ALA A 28 3.68 0.82 10.32
CA ALA A 28 3.77 -0.50 9.72
C ALA A 28 2.39 -1.03 9.27
N ASP A 29 1.29 -0.60 9.90
CA ASP A 29 -0.06 -0.97 9.46
C ASP A 29 -0.44 -0.27 8.15
N ASP A 30 0.05 0.96 7.91
CA ASP A 30 -0.13 1.66 6.64
C ASP A 30 0.61 0.92 5.51
N VAL A 31 1.83 0.45 5.78
CA VAL A 31 2.59 -0.37 4.82
C VAL A 31 1.88 -1.71 4.56
N ILE A 32 1.38 -2.38 5.60
CA ILE A 32 0.59 -3.61 5.46
C ILE A 32 -0.67 -3.37 4.62
N ASN A 33 -1.36 -2.25 4.83
CA ASN A 33 -2.57 -1.91 4.10
C ASN A 33 -2.27 -1.56 2.64
N PHE A 34 -1.17 -0.84 2.40
CA PHE A 34 -0.72 -0.48 1.05
C PHE A 34 -0.33 -1.72 0.23
N LEU A 35 0.27 -2.73 0.87
CA LEU A 35 0.63 -4.02 0.27
C LEU A 35 -0.53 -5.04 0.26
N TYR A 36 -1.77 -4.60 0.45
CA TYR A 36 -2.90 -5.49 0.53
C TYR A 36 -3.25 -6.12 -0.83
N ASN A 37 -3.10 -7.46 -0.91
CA ASN A 37 -3.36 -8.22 -2.12
C ASN A 37 -4.66 -9.05 -2.08
N GLY A 38 -5.51 -8.88 -1.06
CA GLY A 38 -6.78 -9.61 -0.93
C GLY A 38 -7.93 -8.99 -1.74
N ASN A 39 -9.14 -9.53 -1.57
CA ASN A 39 -10.36 -8.92 -2.09
C ASN A 39 -10.63 -7.60 -1.34
N PRO A 40 -10.79 -6.46 -2.02
CA PRO A 40 -11.15 -5.19 -1.37
C PRO A 40 -12.32 -5.29 -0.40
N ASP A 41 -13.34 -6.11 -0.70
CA ASP A 41 -14.53 -6.29 0.14
C ASP A 41 -14.25 -7.05 1.45
N SER A 42 -13.12 -7.76 1.54
CA SER A 42 -12.67 -8.44 2.76
C SER A 42 -11.64 -7.64 3.57
N ARG A 43 -11.40 -6.38 3.19
CA ARG A 43 -10.58 -5.44 3.97
C ARG A 43 -11.35 -5.03 5.23
N SER A 44 -10.64 -4.78 6.33
CA SER A 44 -11.30 -4.33 7.56
C SER A 44 -11.89 -2.93 7.38
N ALA A 45 -13.07 -2.69 7.94
CA ALA A 45 -13.82 -1.44 7.75
C ALA A 45 -13.08 -0.16 8.22
N ASN A 46 -12.04 -0.32 9.05
CA ASN A 46 -11.19 0.76 9.55
C ASN A 46 -9.95 1.05 8.68
N GLN A 47 -9.71 0.28 7.62
CA GLN A 47 -8.56 0.50 6.73
C GLN A 47 -8.99 1.27 5.49
N ALA A 48 -8.20 2.27 5.10
CA ALA A 48 -8.43 3.00 3.87
C ALA A 48 -8.38 2.05 2.66
N ASN A 49 -9.30 2.25 1.71
CA ASN A 49 -9.29 1.52 0.44
C ASN A 49 -8.26 2.14 -0.53
N PHE A 50 -7.00 2.09 -0.13
CA PHE A 50 -5.87 2.64 -0.86
C PHE A 50 -4.69 1.67 -0.77
N ASP A 51 -4.36 1.06 -1.90
CA ASP A 51 -3.21 0.16 -2.07
C ASP A 51 -2.42 0.45 -3.35
N TRP A 52 -1.33 -0.29 -3.54
CA TRP A 52 -0.43 -0.14 -4.67
C TRP A 52 -1.14 -0.20 -6.04
N ARG A 53 -2.29 -0.88 -6.15
CA ARG A 53 -3.06 -0.94 -7.41
C ARG A 53 -3.69 0.40 -7.74
N ASN A 54 -4.11 1.17 -6.73
CA ASN A 54 -4.65 2.51 -6.94
C ASN A 54 -3.57 3.42 -7.55
N VAL A 55 -2.35 3.39 -6.99
CA VAL A 55 -1.21 4.15 -7.51
C VAL A 55 -0.83 3.70 -8.92
N PHE A 56 -0.78 2.38 -9.15
CA PHE A 56 -0.47 1.82 -10.46
C PHE A 56 -1.50 2.24 -11.51
N ASN A 57 -2.79 2.06 -11.24
CA ASN A 57 -3.86 2.40 -12.19
C ASN A 57 -3.89 3.89 -12.49
N PHE A 58 -3.74 4.74 -11.48
CA PHE A 58 -3.66 6.20 -11.68
C PHE A 58 -2.48 6.58 -12.57
N THR A 59 -1.31 5.96 -12.34
CA THR A 59 -0.11 6.22 -13.14
C THR A 59 -0.30 5.72 -14.58
N ASP A 60 -0.88 4.53 -14.78
CA ASP A 60 -1.17 3.96 -16.10
C ASP A 60 -2.14 4.86 -16.89
N GLU A 61 -3.25 5.26 -16.28
CA GLU A 61 -4.23 6.16 -16.88
C GLU A 61 -3.60 7.50 -17.26
N THR A 62 -2.77 8.06 -16.37
CA THR A 62 -2.05 9.30 -16.62
C THR A 62 -1.12 9.17 -17.82
N ILE A 63 -0.30 8.12 -17.89
CA ILE A 63 0.62 7.86 -19.02
C ILE A 63 -0.17 7.69 -20.33
N ARG A 64 -1.27 6.94 -20.30
CA ARG A 64 -2.14 6.74 -21.48
C ARG A 64 -2.75 8.04 -21.97
N LEU A 65 -3.21 8.89 -21.07
CA LEU A 65 -3.70 10.22 -21.42
C LEU A 65 -2.59 11.04 -22.08
N PHE A 66 -1.40 11.10 -21.48
CA PHE A 66 -0.27 11.81 -22.08
C PHE A 66 0.08 11.30 -23.47
N ASN A 67 0.11 9.99 -23.69
CA ASN A 67 0.38 9.42 -25.01
C ASN A 67 -0.69 9.81 -26.03
N ASN A 68 -1.98 9.70 -25.69
CA ASN A 68 -3.07 10.08 -26.58
C ASN A 68 -3.14 11.58 -26.91
N TYR A 69 -2.61 12.45 -26.02
CA TYR A 69 -2.55 13.89 -26.25
C TYR A 69 -1.30 14.33 -27.04
N MET A 70 -0.25 13.50 -27.07
CA MET A 70 1.00 13.79 -27.79
C MET A 70 1.10 13.08 -29.15
N GLU A 71 0.20 12.13 -29.44
CA GLU A 71 -0.15 11.72 -30.82
C GLU A 71 -1.06 12.76 -31.50
#